data_AF-A0A4Q6C2V9-F1
#
_entry.id   AF-A0A4Q6C2V9-F1
#
_cell.length_a   1.000
_cell.length_b   1.000
_cell.length_c   1.000
_cell.angle_alpha   90.00
_cell.angle_beta   90.00
_cell.angle_gamma   90.00
#
_symmetry.space_group_name_H-M   'P 1'
#
loop_
_entity.id
_entity.type
_entity.pdbx_description
1 polymer ?
#
loop_
_entity_poly.entity_id
_entity_poly.type
_entity_poly.pdbx_seq_one_letter_code
_entity_poly.pdbx_strand_id
1 'polypeptide(L)'
;MIPYKVEEKDLGLGKGLFAVFSTTAGDWTIQLEEEKTPETTANFVGLATGQKEYVDENTGDKSTAPYYDGTVFHRIIKDFMIQGGDRLGRGTGGPGYKFK
;
A
#
# COMPACT_ATOMS: atom_id res chain seq x y z
N MET A 1 10.07 -1.01 -18.16
CA MET A 1 10.49 -2.21 -17.41
C MET A 1 10.03 -1.99 -15.97
N ILE A 2 9.09 -2.81 -15.50
CA ILE A 2 8.39 -2.58 -14.23
C ILE A 2 9.34 -2.95 -13.06
N PRO A 3 9.62 -2.03 -12.10
CA PRO A 3 10.70 -2.20 -11.13
C PRO A 3 10.29 -2.98 -9.86
N TYR A 4 9.22 -3.77 -9.90
CA TYR A 4 8.70 -4.44 -8.71
C TYR A 4 8.45 -5.95 -8.83
N LYS A 5 8.68 -6.66 -7.71
CA LYS A 5 8.51 -8.11 -7.59
C LYS A 5 7.05 -8.37 -7.21
N VAL A 6 6.31 -8.96 -8.12
CA VAL A 6 4.91 -9.35 -7.94
C VAL A 6 4.79 -10.86 -8.15
N GLU A 7 3.90 -11.49 -7.40
CA GLU A 7 3.58 -12.89 -7.61
C GLU A 7 2.61 -13.04 -8.79
N GLU A 8 2.92 -13.93 -9.72
CA GLU A 8 1.97 -14.35 -10.75
C GLU A 8 1.03 -15.40 -10.15
N LYS A 9 -0.23 -15.03 -9.97
CA LYS A 9 -1.26 -15.90 -9.41
C LYS A 9 -2.57 -15.73 -10.18
N ASP A 10 -3.19 -16.86 -10.53
CA ASP A 10 -4.55 -16.84 -11.08
C ASP A 10 -5.55 -16.65 -9.94
N LEU A 11 -6.14 -15.45 -9.88
CA LEU A 11 -7.20 -15.11 -8.92
C LEU A 11 -8.61 -15.28 -9.53
N GLY A 12 -8.74 -15.67 -10.80
CA GLY A 12 -10.02 -15.71 -11.51
C GLY A 12 -10.61 -14.33 -11.81
N LEU A 13 -9.82 -13.26 -11.69
CA LEU A 13 -10.25 -11.85 -11.85
C LEU A 13 -9.89 -11.25 -13.22
N GLY A 14 -9.37 -12.07 -14.14
CA GLY A 14 -8.83 -11.62 -15.42
C GLY A 14 -7.39 -11.12 -15.32
N LYS A 15 -6.89 -10.56 -16.42
CA LYS A 15 -5.51 -10.04 -16.49
C LYS A 15 -5.44 -8.65 -15.88
N GLY A 16 -4.44 -8.42 -15.04
CA GLY A 16 -4.15 -7.12 -14.46
C GLY A 16 -3.25 -7.24 -13.24
N LEU A 17 -2.88 -6.09 -12.68
CA LEU A 17 -2.19 -6.01 -11.40
C LEU A 17 -3.21 -5.87 -10.27
N PHE A 18 -3.08 -6.72 -9.26
CA PHE A 18 -4.00 -6.74 -8.12
C PHE A 18 -3.24 -6.63 -6.81
N ALA A 19 -3.85 -5.98 -5.83
CA ALA A 19 -3.39 -5.95 -4.45
C ALA A 19 -4.40 -6.67 -3.56
N VAL A 20 -3.93 -7.68 -2.82
CA VAL A 20 -4.71 -8.40 -1.82
C VAL A 20 -4.40 -7.80 -0.45
N PHE A 21 -5.44 -7.35 0.23
CA PHE A 21 -5.36 -6.82 1.58
C PHE A 21 -5.84 -7.88 2.55
N SER A 22 -4.90 -8.46 3.29
CA SER A 22 -5.22 -9.36 4.39
C SER A 22 -5.37 -8.56 5.68
N THR A 23 -6.59 -8.52 6.21
CA THR A 23 -6.94 -7.70 7.37
C THR A 23 -7.62 -8.54 8.45
N THR A 24 -7.71 -8.00 9.67
CA THR A 24 -8.45 -8.64 10.77
C THR A 24 -9.95 -8.76 10.51
N ALA A 25 -10.50 -8.02 9.54
CA ALA A 25 -11.89 -8.09 9.12
C ALA A 25 -12.11 -8.99 7.90
N GLY A 26 -11.07 -9.68 7.43
CA GLY A 26 -11.10 -10.54 6.25
C GLY A 26 -10.26 -9.98 5.09
N ASP A 27 -10.15 -10.80 4.05
CA ASP A 27 -9.38 -10.49 2.85
C ASP A 27 -10.24 -9.78 1.83
N TRP A 28 -9.67 -8.78 1.16
CA TRP A 28 -10.28 -8.13 0.01
C TRP A 28 -9.23 -7.77 -1.03
N THR A 29 -9.65 -7.63 -2.28
CA THR A 29 -8.76 -7.44 -3.42
C THR A 29 -9.17 -6.20 -4.20
N ILE A 30 -8.19 -5.44 -4.66
CA ILE A 30 -8.39 -4.34 -5.62
C ILE A 30 -7.55 -4.57 -6.87
N GLN A 31 -8.05 -4.05 -7.98
CA GLN A 31 -7.28 -3.89 -9.21
C GLN A 31 -6.56 -2.54 -9.18
N LEU A 32 -5.28 -2.54 -9.55
CA LEU A 32 -4.48 -1.33 -9.67
C LEU A 32 -4.49 -0.84 -11.12
N GLU A 33 -4.73 0.46 -11.31
CA GLU A 33 -4.87 1.11 -12.61
C GLU A 33 -3.51 1.69 -13.07
N GLU A 34 -2.56 0.81 -13.36
CA GLU A 34 -1.17 1.18 -13.68
C GLU A 34 -1.05 2.03 -14.95
N GLU A 35 -1.92 1.81 -15.94
CA GLU A 35 -1.92 2.61 -17.19
C GLU A 35 -2.37 4.05 -16.96
N LYS A 36 -3.35 4.25 -16.07
CA LYS A 36 -3.90 5.59 -15.76
C LYS A 36 -3.09 6.33 -14.71
N THR A 37 -2.52 5.59 -13.75
CA THR A 37 -1.87 6.14 -12.55
C THR A 37 -0.52 5.45 -12.27
N PRO A 38 0.44 5.50 -13.20
CA PRO A 38 1.68 4.71 -13.11
C PRO A 38 2.51 5.05 -11.88
N GLU A 39 2.67 6.34 -11.55
CA GLU A 39 3.50 6.79 -10.42
C GLU A 39 2.87 6.44 -9.07
N THR A 40 1.55 6.59 -8.96
CA THR A 40 0.79 6.20 -7.76
C THR A 40 0.82 4.70 -7.54
N THR A 41 0.59 3.92 -8.61
CA THR A 41 0.63 2.46 -8.56
C THR A 41 2.03 1.96 -8.20
N ALA A 42 3.07 2.49 -8.84
CA ALA A 42 4.45 2.14 -8.53
C ALA A 42 4.84 2.50 -7.09
N ASN A 43 4.39 3.65 -6.58
CA ASN A 43 4.62 4.03 -5.18
C ASN A 43 3.94 3.06 -4.21
N PHE A 44 2.66 2.75 -4.45
CA PHE A 44 1.90 1.83 -3.61
C PHE A 44 2.53 0.44 -3.58
N VAL A 45 2.84 -0.13 -4.75
CA VAL A 45 3.44 -1.46 -4.87
C VAL A 45 4.84 -1.49 -4.26
N GLY A 46 5.66 -0.47 -4.51
CA GLY A 46 7.01 -0.40 -3.95
C GLY A 46 7.02 -0.36 -2.43
N LEU A 47 6.08 0.35 -1.81
CA LEU A 47 5.90 0.36 -0.36
C LEU A 47 5.35 -0.97 0.16
N ALA A 48 4.35 -1.56 -0.52
CA ALA A 48 3.74 -2.83 -0.12
C ALA A 48 4.72 -4.01 -0.17
N THR A 49 5.61 -4.03 -1.16
CA THR A 49 6.57 -5.14 -1.39
C THR A 49 7.92 -4.92 -0.73
N GLY A 50 8.15 -3.78 -0.07
CA GLY A 50 9.43 -3.44 0.54
C GLY A 50 10.54 -3.06 -0.44
N GLN A 51 10.19 -2.68 -1.67
CA GLN A 51 11.16 -2.28 -2.69
C GLN A 51 11.47 -0.79 -2.68
N LYS A 52 10.59 0.00 -2.05
CA LYS A 52 10.78 1.43 -1.85
C LYS A 52 11.19 1.69 -0.40
N GLU A 53 12.33 2.34 -0.24
CA GLU A 53 12.79 2.83 1.07
C GLU A 53 11.84 3.92 1.57
N TYR A 54 11.55 3.89 2.86
CA TYR A 54 10.85 4.94 3.60
C TYR A 54 11.58 5.24 4.90
N VAL A 55 11.22 6.35 5.54
CA VAL A 55 11.66 6.66 6.91
C VAL A 55 10.54 6.23 7.86
N ASP A 56 10.82 5.31 8.79
CA ASP A 56 9.84 4.93 9.81
C ASP A 56 9.71 6.07 10.82
N GLU A 57 8.56 6.73 10.85
CA GLU A 57 8.32 7.86 11.74
C GLU A 57 8.33 7.49 13.23
N ASN A 58 8.22 6.21 13.58
CA ASN A 58 8.34 5.77 14.97
C ASN A 58 9.79 5.79 15.47
N THR A 59 10.77 5.53 14.59
CA THR A 59 12.18 5.40 14.97
C THR A 59 13.09 6.47 14.37
N GLY A 60 12.69 7.07 13.25
CA GLY A 60 13.51 7.98 12.44
C GLY A 60 14.46 7.26 11.47
N ASP A 61 14.47 5.93 11.46
CA ASP A 61 15.38 5.14 10.62
C ASP A 61 14.80 4.86 9.24
N LYS A 62 15.69 4.58 8.28
CA LYS A 62 15.32 4.08 6.97
C LYS A 62 14.95 2.60 7.04
N SER A 63 13.92 2.20 6.31
CA SER A 63 13.46 0.82 6.23
C SER A 63 12.98 0.47 4.83
N THR A 64 13.10 -0.80 4.48
CA THR A 64 12.56 -1.43 3.27
C THR A 64 11.66 -2.62 3.62
N ALA A 65 11.26 -2.78 4.89
CA ALA A 65 10.23 -3.77 5.24
C ALA A 65 8.88 -3.40 4.57
N PRO A 66 7.99 -4.36 4.28
CA PRO A 66 6.64 -4.07 3.80
C PRO A 66 5.96 -2.98 4.63
N TYR A 67 5.67 -1.84 4.01
CA TYR A 67 5.32 -0.60 4.72
C TYR A 67 3.95 -0.66 5.40
N TYR A 68 2.98 -1.32 4.76
CA TYR A 68 1.58 -1.36 5.21
C TYR A 68 1.32 -2.42 6.29
N ASP A 69 2.26 -3.33 6.54
CA ASP A 69 2.11 -4.40 7.53
C ASP A 69 1.97 -3.79 8.94
N GLY A 70 0.91 -4.23 9.62
CA GLY A 70 0.55 -3.73 10.95
C GLY A 70 -0.12 -2.36 10.98
N THR A 71 -0.32 -1.69 9.83
CA THR A 71 -1.06 -0.43 9.79
C THR A 71 -2.56 -0.64 10.03
N VAL A 72 -3.24 0.40 10.54
CA VAL A 72 -4.67 0.36 10.84
C VAL A 72 -5.48 1.30 9.95
N PHE A 73 -6.76 1.00 9.79
CA PHE A 73 -7.73 1.97 9.29
C PHE A 73 -8.10 2.95 10.41
N HIS A 74 -7.34 4.03 10.52
CA HIS A 74 -7.50 5.02 11.59
C HIS A 74 -8.71 5.94 11.41
N ARG A 75 -9.32 5.95 10.21
CA ARG A 75 -10.53 6.74 9.94
C ARG A 75 -11.55 5.92 9.17
N ILE A 76 -12.72 5.73 9.78
CA ILE A 76 -13.85 4.96 9.24
C ILE A 76 -15.09 5.85 9.33
N ILE A 77 -15.67 6.17 8.17
CA ILE A 77 -16.91 6.94 8.08
C ILE A 77 -17.92 6.12 7.30
N LYS A 78 -18.99 5.74 8.00
CA LYS A 78 -20.08 4.94 7.44
C LYS A 78 -20.66 5.66 6.20
N ASP A 79 -20.93 4.87 5.16
CA ASP A 79 -21.50 5.34 3.89
C ASP A 79 -20.63 6.38 3.16
N PHE A 80 -19.32 6.45 3.50
CA PHE A 80 -18.37 7.32 2.83
C PHE A 80 -17.07 6.60 2.48
N MET A 81 -16.21 6.32 3.47
CA MET A 81 -14.89 5.73 3.19
C MET A 81 -14.21 5.13 4.42
N ILE A 82 -13.17 4.33 4.16
CA ILE A 82 -12.13 3.93 5.12
C ILE A 82 -10.77 4.46 4.65
N GLN A 83 -9.94 4.91 5.60
CA GLN A 83 -8.61 5.43 5.34
C GLN A 83 -7.60 4.79 6.30
N GLY A 84 -6.49 4.33 5.73
CA GLY A 84 -5.39 3.67 6.42
C GLY A 84 -4.03 4.11 5.85
N GLY A 85 -3.01 3.27 6.00
CA GLY A 85 -1.67 3.52 5.44
C GLY A 85 -0.79 4.48 6.24
N ASP A 86 -1.21 4.86 7.44
CA ASP A 86 -0.39 5.60 8.42
C ASP A 86 0.17 4.61 9.46
N ARG A 87 1.50 4.47 9.53
CA ARG A 87 2.19 3.61 10.52
C ARG A 87 2.04 4.12 11.96
N LEU A 88 1.76 5.41 12.14
CA LEU A 88 1.45 6.00 13.45
C LEU A 88 -0.02 5.84 13.84
N GLY A 89 -0.90 5.47 12.90
CA GLY A 89 -2.33 5.27 13.14
C GLY A 89 -3.11 6.53 13.54
N ARG A 90 -2.58 7.74 13.29
CA ARG A 90 -3.20 9.02 13.69
C ARG A 90 -3.68 9.89 12.53
N GLY A 91 -3.41 9.47 11.29
CA GLY A 91 -3.82 10.12 10.04
C GLY A 91 -2.93 11.26 9.58
N THR A 92 -1.75 11.43 10.16
CA THR A 92 -0.81 12.51 9.81
C THR A 92 0.55 12.00 9.35
N GLY A 93 0.78 10.70 9.45
CA GLY A 93 2.04 10.09 9.06
C GLY A 93 2.15 9.81 7.57
N GLY A 94 3.32 9.32 7.16
CA GLY A 94 3.63 8.98 5.78
C GLY A 94 5.04 8.41 5.62
N PRO A 95 5.45 8.07 4.39
CA PRO A 95 6.70 7.35 4.14
C PRO A 95 7.96 8.24 4.23
N GLY A 96 7.85 9.44 4.81
CA GLY A 96 8.96 10.39 4.94
C GLY A 96 9.28 11.18 3.66
N TYR A 97 8.45 11.10 2.63
CA TYR A 97 8.61 11.87 1.39
C TYR A 97 7.27 12.26 0.77
N LYS A 98 7.33 13.19 -0.18
CA LYS A 98 6.22 13.54 -1.08
C LYS A 98 6.59 13.16 -2.50
N PHE A 99 5.63 12.67 -3.26
CA PHE A 99 5.74 12.46 -4.70
C PHE A 99 4.58 13.17 -5.39
N LYS A 100 4.74 13.40 -6.69
CA LYS A 100 3.69 13.89 -7.58
C LYS A 100 3.28 12.75 -8.50
#